data_AF-A0A2T4N3L2-F1
#
_entry.id   AF-A0A2T4N3L2-F1
#
_cell.length_a   1.000
_cell.length_b   1.000
_cell.length_c   1.000
_cell.angle_alpha   90.00
_cell.angle_beta   90.00
_cell.angle_gamma   90.00
#
_symmetry.space_group_name_H-M   'P 1'
#
loop_
_entity.id
_entity.type
_entity.pdbx_description
1 polymer ?
#
loop_
_entity_poly.entity_id
_entity_poly.type
_entity_poly.pdbx_seq_one_letter_code
_entity_poly.pdbx_strand_id
1 'polypeptide(L)'
;MKIQRVFPALMAGLLAGCSLLPQQAERESSDIAFAKRMEFANKEMQVRLQYSDWLLASHPQQRVQERQRLKGADDLESRVSLAMVDSHPAESVANRTVGLARLKQMLPELGLDAQAFLRSWIALGEQLLARDSRRDDQSQEIQRLRRQIEQLTAIDDQLNQRKLNENREVIP
;
A
#
# COMPACT_ATOMS: atom_id res chain seq x y z
N MET A 1 86.46 39.05 -30.14
CA MET A 1 85.99 38.65 -28.79
C MET A 1 84.53 38.19 -28.92
N LYS A 2 84.25 36.89 -28.73
CA LYS A 2 83.35 36.33 -27.68
C LYS A 2 82.16 37.27 -27.36
N ILE A 3 80.89 36.87 -27.45
CA ILE A 3 80.26 35.75 -26.72
C ILE A 3 78.97 35.29 -27.45
N GLN A 4 78.83 33.97 -27.65
CA GLN A 4 77.58 33.25 -27.92
C GLN A 4 76.62 33.34 -26.72
N ARG A 5 75.32 33.59 -26.98
CA ARG A 5 74.18 33.21 -26.12
C ARG A 5 73.07 32.75 -27.07
N VAL A 6 73.01 31.48 -27.45
CA VAL A 6 72.34 30.36 -26.76
C VAL A 6 70.95 30.75 -26.26
N PHE A 7 69.95 30.27 -27.01
CA PHE A 7 68.51 30.28 -26.72
C PHE A 7 68.17 29.79 -25.31
N PRO A 8 67.01 30.20 -24.77
CA PRO A 8 65.91 29.23 -24.78
C PRO A 8 64.58 29.86 -25.23
N ALA A 9 64.12 29.42 -26.41
CA ALA A 9 62.74 29.50 -26.90
C ALA A 9 61.94 28.25 -26.47
N LEU A 10 62.28 27.66 -25.33
CA LEU A 10 61.65 26.47 -24.79
C LEU A 10 61.30 26.78 -23.33
N MET A 11 60.07 26.51 -22.94
CA MET A 11 59.44 26.71 -21.61
C MET A 11 58.34 27.80 -21.52
N ALA A 12 57.61 28.07 -22.61
CA ALA A 12 56.28 28.71 -22.52
C ALA A 12 55.21 27.97 -23.36
N GLY A 13 55.40 26.66 -23.60
CA GLY A 13 54.54 25.87 -24.49
C GLY A 13 54.17 24.49 -23.95
N LEU A 14 54.18 24.29 -22.63
CA LEU A 14 53.88 22.97 -22.01
C LEU A 14 52.82 23.04 -20.90
N LEU A 15 51.87 23.98 -20.99
CA LEU A 15 50.64 23.96 -20.18
C LEU A 15 49.38 24.26 -21.01
N ALA A 16 49.40 23.93 -22.30
CA ALA A 16 48.24 24.11 -23.20
C ALA A 16 47.80 22.79 -23.86
N GLY A 17 47.95 21.66 -23.16
CA GLY A 17 47.50 20.36 -23.65
C GLY A 17 47.14 19.43 -22.49
N CYS A 18 45.90 18.92 -22.52
CA CYS A 18 45.25 18.01 -21.56
C CYS A 18 44.75 18.72 -20.29
N SER A 19 43.49 19.15 -20.15
CA SER A 19 42.30 18.31 -20.21
C SER A 19 41.03 19.18 -20.31
N LEU A 20 40.61 19.55 -21.51
CA LEU A 20 39.19 19.80 -21.76
C LEU A 20 38.68 18.58 -22.52
N LEU A 21 38.54 17.48 -21.76
CA LEU A 21 37.64 16.42 -22.19
C LEU A 21 36.27 17.07 -22.47
N PRO A 22 35.51 16.59 -23.46
CA PRO A 22 34.12 16.97 -23.66
C PRO A 22 33.24 16.38 -22.55
N GLN A 23 33.60 16.56 -21.28
CA GLN A 23 32.83 16.09 -20.13
C GLN A 23 31.58 16.93 -19.89
N GLN A 24 31.55 18.19 -20.33
CA GLN A 24 30.40 19.07 -20.12
C GLN A 24 29.19 18.70 -20.99
N ALA A 25 29.41 18.39 -22.27
CA ALA A 25 28.32 17.99 -23.18
C ALA A 25 27.73 16.61 -22.82
N GLU A 26 28.57 15.64 -22.41
CA GLU A 26 28.09 14.36 -21.91
C GLU A 26 27.34 14.51 -20.58
N ARG A 27 27.82 15.36 -19.66
CA ARG A 27 27.17 15.59 -18.35
C ARG A 27 25.83 16.29 -18.49
N GLU A 28 25.72 17.34 -19.30
CA GLU A 28 24.44 18.00 -19.59
C GLU A 28 23.45 17.04 -20.28
N SER A 29 23.92 16.20 -21.22
CA SER A 29 23.07 15.17 -21.83
C SER A 29 22.60 14.11 -20.83
N SER A 30 23.45 13.75 -19.86
CA SER A 30 23.15 12.80 -18.79
C SER A 30 22.18 13.37 -17.76
N ASP A 31 22.29 14.67 -17.44
CA ASP A 31 21.42 15.38 -16.52
C ASP A 31 20.02 15.56 -17.13
N ILE A 32 19.94 15.89 -18.42
CA ILE A 32 18.66 15.95 -19.17
C ILE A 32 18.01 14.56 -19.25
N ALA A 33 18.79 13.51 -19.53
CA ALA A 33 18.28 12.14 -19.57
C ALA A 33 17.78 11.67 -18.20
N PHE A 34 18.50 12.01 -17.12
CA PHE A 34 18.08 11.73 -15.75
C PHE A 34 16.80 12.49 -15.39
N ALA A 35 16.72 13.78 -15.69
CA ALA A 35 15.53 14.59 -15.44
C ALA A 35 14.30 14.03 -16.16
N LYS A 36 14.43 13.59 -17.42
CA LYS A 36 13.34 12.95 -18.17
C LYS A 36 12.88 11.62 -17.54
N ARG A 37 13.81 10.79 -17.05
CA ARG A 37 13.45 9.54 -16.33
C ARG A 37 12.72 9.85 -15.03
N MET A 38 13.18 10.84 -14.28
CA MET A 38 12.53 11.30 -13.05
C MET A 38 11.12 11.84 -13.33
N GLU A 39 10.96 12.65 -14.38
CA GLU A 39 9.65 13.18 -14.79
C GLU A 39 8.70 12.04 -15.19
N PHE A 40 9.19 11.05 -15.92
CA PHE A 40 8.40 9.87 -16.28
C PHE A 40 7.95 9.08 -15.04
N ALA A 41 8.87 8.79 -14.11
CA ALA A 41 8.56 8.07 -12.87
C ALA A 41 7.54 8.85 -12.01
N ASN A 42 7.69 10.17 -11.92
CA ASN A 42 6.73 11.04 -11.22
C ASN A 42 5.33 10.99 -11.86
N LYS A 43 5.24 11.02 -13.19
CA LYS A 43 3.94 10.92 -13.89
C LYS A 43 3.30 9.56 -13.66
N GLU A 44 4.07 8.48 -13.73
CA GLU A 44 3.57 7.13 -13.47
C GLU A 44 3.05 7.01 -12.03
N MET A 45 3.80 7.52 -11.05
CA MET A 45 3.37 7.55 -9.66
C MET A 45 2.08 8.37 -9.49
N GLN A 46 1.98 9.52 -10.15
CA GLN A 46 0.77 10.36 -10.09
C GLN A 46 -0.46 9.62 -10.62
N VAL A 47 -0.32 8.89 -11.72
CA VAL A 47 -1.41 8.06 -12.28
C VAL A 47 -1.85 6.98 -11.28
N ARG A 48 -0.89 6.28 -10.64
CA ARG A 48 -1.19 5.27 -9.62
C ARG A 48 -1.92 5.86 -8.41
N LEU A 49 -1.48 7.02 -7.93
CA LEU A 49 -2.12 7.72 -6.81
C LEU A 49 -3.55 8.13 -7.17
N GLN A 50 -3.76 8.71 -8.35
CA GLN A 50 -5.09 9.06 -8.86
C GLN A 50 -6.00 7.84 -8.97
N TYR A 51 -5.50 6.72 -9.50
CA TYR A 51 -6.26 5.48 -9.55
C TYR A 51 -6.64 4.97 -8.15
N SER A 52 -5.69 5.02 -7.21
CA SER A 52 -5.93 4.58 -5.84
C SER A 52 -6.96 5.44 -5.11
N ASP A 53 -6.94 6.75 -5.33
CA ASP A 53 -7.89 7.69 -4.76
C ASP A 53 -9.30 7.44 -5.31
N TRP A 54 -9.42 7.32 -6.63
CA TRP A 54 -10.67 6.92 -7.28
C TRP A 54 -11.18 5.58 -6.75
N LEU A 55 -10.30 4.58 -6.62
CA LEU A 55 -10.67 3.25 -6.18
C LEU A 55 -11.17 3.26 -4.73
N LEU A 56 -10.51 4.00 -3.83
CA LEU A 56 -10.96 4.12 -2.43
C LEU A 56 -12.29 4.86 -2.31
N ALA A 57 -12.58 5.81 -3.22
CA ALA A 57 -13.85 6.52 -3.29
C ALA A 57 -14.94 5.76 -4.07
N SER A 58 -14.61 4.61 -4.66
CA SER A 58 -15.51 3.90 -5.59
C SER A 58 -16.69 3.23 -4.91
N HIS A 59 -17.80 3.15 -5.64
CA HIS A 59 -18.98 2.37 -5.27
C HIS A 59 -18.84 0.91 -5.70
N PRO A 60 -19.56 -0.03 -5.06
CA PRO A 60 -19.49 -1.45 -5.41
C PRO A 60 -19.74 -1.74 -6.90
N GLN A 61 -20.71 -1.06 -7.52
CA GLN A 61 -21.00 -1.24 -8.95
C GLN A 61 -19.85 -0.79 -9.85
N GLN A 62 -19.16 0.30 -9.51
CA GLN A 62 -18.00 0.79 -10.25
C GLN A 62 -16.85 -0.22 -10.18
N ARG A 63 -16.62 -0.84 -9.01
CA ARG A 63 -15.61 -1.90 -8.87
C ARG A 63 -15.96 -3.17 -9.64
N VAL A 64 -17.24 -3.53 -9.74
CA VAL A 64 -17.66 -4.66 -10.59
C VAL A 64 -17.37 -4.38 -12.06
N GLN A 65 -17.69 -3.17 -12.55
CA GLN A 65 -17.39 -2.76 -13.92
C GLN A 65 -15.89 -2.75 -14.18
N GLU A 66 -15.11 -2.21 -13.25
CA GLU A 66 -13.66 -2.14 -13.37
C GLU A 66 -13.04 -3.54 -13.37
N ARG A 67 -13.51 -4.44 -12.49
CA ARG A 67 -13.09 -5.83 -12.48
C ARG A 67 -13.40 -6.53 -13.81
N GLN A 68 -14.55 -6.24 -14.42
CA GLN A 68 -14.91 -6.77 -15.74
C GLN A 68 -14.01 -6.20 -16.85
N ARG A 69 -13.71 -4.90 -16.82
CA ARG A 69 -12.82 -4.24 -17.78
C ARG A 69 -11.40 -4.81 -17.72
N LEU A 70 -10.91 -5.08 -16.52
CA LEU A 70 -9.58 -5.64 -16.27
C LEU A 70 -9.52 -7.15 -16.50
N LYS A 71 -10.66 -7.82 -16.64
CA LYS A 71 -10.72 -9.27 -16.80
C LYS A 71 -10.19 -9.65 -18.19
N GLY A 72 -9.08 -10.38 -18.21
CA GLY A 72 -8.44 -10.84 -19.45
C GLY A 72 -7.38 -9.89 -20.01
N ALA A 73 -7.04 -8.82 -19.28
CA ALA A 73 -5.85 -8.04 -19.57
C ALA A 73 -4.60 -8.78 -19.04
N ASP A 74 -3.60 -8.96 -19.90
CA ASP A 74 -2.38 -9.71 -19.59
C ASP A 74 -1.21 -8.81 -19.13
N ASP A 75 -1.36 -7.49 -19.25
CA ASP A 75 -0.33 -6.56 -18.82
C ASP A 75 -0.24 -6.46 -17.28
N LEU A 76 0.97 -6.21 -16.79
CA LEU A 76 1.28 -6.16 -15.36
C LEU A 76 0.44 -5.10 -14.63
N GLU A 77 0.23 -3.93 -15.25
CA GLU A 77 -0.52 -2.84 -14.63
C GLU A 77 -1.98 -3.18 -14.43
N SER A 78 -2.62 -3.82 -15.41
CA SER A 78 -3.99 -4.30 -15.30
C SER A 78 -4.12 -5.40 -14.25
N ARG A 79 -3.14 -6.33 -14.18
CA ARG A 79 -3.10 -7.36 -13.12
C ARG A 79 -2.97 -6.74 -11.73
N VAL A 80 -2.12 -5.73 -11.56
CA VAL A 80 -1.96 -4.97 -10.31
C VAL A 80 -3.26 -4.26 -9.96
N SER A 81 -3.85 -3.54 -10.93
CA SER A 81 -5.11 -2.81 -10.76
C SER A 81 -6.25 -3.74 -10.33
N LEU A 82 -6.34 -4.92 -10.95
CA LEU A 82 -7.32 -5.94 -10.61
C LEU A 82 -7.13 -6.45 -9.18
N ALA A 83 -5.89 -6.73 -8.79
CA ALA A 83 -5.58 -7.15 -7.43
C ALA A 83 -5.84 -6.03 -6.40
N MET A 84 -5.63 -4.76 -6.76
CA MET A 84 -6.03 -3.61 -5.95
C MET A 84 -7.55 -3.57 -5.76
N VAL A 85 -8.33 -3.71 -6.83
CA VAL A 85 -9.80 -3.78 -6.78
C VAL A 85 -10.27 -4.91 -5.86
N ASP A 86 -9.70 -6.10 -5.99
CA ASP A 86 -10.05 -7.26 -5.15
C ASP A 86 -9.63 -7.06 -3.68
N SER A 87 -8.58 -6.28 -3.42
CA SER A 87 -8.11 -5.91 -2.08
C SER A 87 -8.82 -4.72 -1.44
N HIS A 88 -9.78 -4.10 -2.11
CA HIS A 88 -10.45 -2.89 -1.65
C HIS A 88 -11.16 -3.11 -0.28
N PRO A 89 -11.13 -2.13 0.66
CA PRO A 89 -11.66 -2.30 2.02
C PRO A 89 -13.11 -2.77 2.13
N ALA A 90 -13.95 -2.40 1.18
CA ALA A 90 -15.37 -2.77 1.15
C ALA A 90 -15.64 -4.14 0.48
N GLU A 91 -14.62 -4.85 -0.01
CA GLU A 91 -14.77 -6.20 -0.53
C GLU A 91 -14.82 -7.25 0.60
N SER A 92 -15.27 -8.46 0.27
CA SER A 92 -15.28 -9.57 1.23
C SER A 92 -13.88 -9.87 1.77
N VAL A 93 -13.78 -10.40 2.99
CA VAL A 93 -12.50 -10.81 3.60
C VAL A 93 -11.73 -11.79 2.69
N ALA A 94 -12.43 -12.72 2.06
CA ALA A 94 -11.84 -13.68 1.13
C ALA A 94 -11.21 -12.98 -0.09
N ASN A 95 -11.96 -12.09 -0.75
CA ASN A 95 -11.46 -11.33 -1.89
C ASN A 95 -10.26 -10.47 -1.48
N ARG A 96 -10.38 -9.78 -0.33
CA ARG A 96 -9.31 -8.91 0.18
C ARG A 96 -8.01 -9.68 0.39
N THR A 97 -8.10 -10.84 1.03
CA THR A 97 -6.94 -11.70 1.32
C THR A 97 -6.27 -12.18 0.03
N VAL A 98 -7.06 -12.64 -0.94
CA VAL A 98 -6.55 -13.11 -2.24
C VAL A 98 -5.93 -11.96 -3.04
N GLY A 99 -6.58 -10.79 -3.07
CA GLY A 99 -6.06 -9.60 -3.75
C GLY A 99 -4.71 -9.15 -3.17
N LEU A 100 -4.61 -9.06 -1.85
CA LEU A 100 -3.35 -8.72 -1.17
C LEU A 100 -2.24 -9.73 -1.44
N ALA A 101 -2.55 -11.02 -1.44
CA ALA A 101 -1.58 -12.07 -1.77
C ALA A 101 -1.06 -11.93 -3.21
N ARG A 102 -1.94 -11.65 -4.17
CA ARG A 102 -1.55 -11.38 -5.57
C ARG A 102 -0.66 -10.15 -5.69
N LEU A 103 -0.99 -9.05 -5.01
CA LEU A 103 -0.16 -7.85 -5.00
C LEU A 103 1.26 -8.14 -4.49
N LYS A 104 1.39 -8.92 -3.42
CA LYS A 104 2.70 -9.33 -2.88
C LYS A 104 3.51 -10.16 -3.88
N GLN A 105 2.86 -11.06 -4.62
CA GLN A 105 3.52 -11.89 -5.64
C GLN A 105 4.05 -11.04 -6.80
N MET A 106 3.34 -9.97 -7.18
CA MET A 106 3.72 -9.11 -8.30
C MET A 106 4.73 -8.00 -7.92
N LEU A 107 4.99 -7.77 -6.62
CA LEU A 107 5.96 -6.76 -6.17
C LEU A 107 7.33 -6.86 -6.88
N PRO A 108 7.96 -8.04 -7.04
CA PRO A 108 9.27 -8.14 -7.67
C PRO A 108 9.27 -7.81 -9.17
N GLU A 109 8.11 -7.86 -9.83
CA GLU A 109 7.96 -7.54 -11.25
C GLU A 109 7.90 -6.02 -11.50
N LEU A 110 7.75 -5.21 -10.44
CA LEU A 110 7.51 -3.77 -10.52
C LEU A 110 8.78 -2.94 -10.26
N GLY A 111 8.80 -1.71 -10.78
CA GLY A 111 9.80 -0.71 -10.44
C GLY A 111 9.77 -0.32 -8.96
N LEU A 112 10.88 0.22 -8.43
CA LEU A 112 11.06 0.51 -6.99
C LEU A 112 9.98 1.44 -6.44
N ASP A 113 9.60 2.48 -7.19
CA ASP A 113 8.58 3.43 -6.75
C ASP A 113 7.20 2.77 -6.65
N ALA A 114 6.82 2.00 -7.68
CA ALA A 114 5.58 1.22 -7.69
C ALA A 114 5.55 0.18 -6.55
N GLN A 115 6.70 -0.45 -6.25
CA GLN A 115 6.81 -1.32 -5.08
C GLN A 115 6.58 -0.59 -3.76
N ALA A 116 7.16 0.60 -3.59
CA ALA A 116 6.99 1.40 -2.37
C ALA A 116 5.52 1.80 -2.16
N PHE A 117 4.86 2.22 -3.24
CA PHE A 117 3.42 2.48 -3.24
C PHE A 117 2.61 1.24 -2.85
N LEU A 118 2.82 0.11 -3.54
CA LEU A 118 2.05 -1.11 -3.26
C LEU A 118 2.32 -1.70 -1.88
N ARG A 119 3.54 -1.58 -1.34
CA ARG A 119 3.81 -1.96 0.06
C ARG A 119 2.95 -1.16 1.03
N SER A 120 2.74 0.13 0.77
CA SER A 120 1.89 0.99 1.59
C SER A 120 0.42 0.58 1.49
N TRP A 121 -0.06 0.29 0.27
CA TRP A 121 -1.40 -0.26 0.04
C TRP A 121 -1.62 -1.60 0.74
N ILE A 122 -0.66 -2.53 0.61
CA ILE A 122 -0.71 -3.86 1.24
C ILE A 122 -0.77 -3.72 2.77
N ALA A 123 0.11 -2.90 3.34
CA ALA A 123 0.16 -2.67 4.78
C ALA A 123 -1.18 -2.14 5.32
N LEU A 124 -1.79 -1.17 4.62
CA LEU A 124 -3.12 -0.66 4.97
C LEU A 124 -4.18 -1.78 4.92
N GLY A 125 -4.20 -2.57 3.85
CA GLY A 125 -5.15 -3.66 3.70
C GLY A 125 -5.04 -4.70 4.82
N GLU A 126 -3.82 -5.08 5.20
CA GLU A 126 -3.58 -6.01 6.30
C GLU A 126 -3.99 -5.46 7.66
N GLN A 127 -3.72 -4.18 7.92
CA GLN A 127 -4.17 -3.51 9.14
C GLN A 127 -5.69 -3.50 9.26
N LEU A 128 -6.39 -3.24 8.15
CA LEU A 128 -7.86 -3.25 8.11
C LEU A 128 -8.42 -4.66 8.34
N LEU A 129 -7.82 -5.69 7.73
CA LEU A 129 -8.21 -7.09 7.97
C LEU A 129 -8.02 -7.48 9.44
N ALA A 130 -6.87 -7.14 10.04
CA ALA A 130 -6.60 -7.43 11.44
C ALA A 130 -7.57 -6.68 12.37
N ARG A 131 -7.95 -5.45 12.02
CA ARG A 131 -8.95 -4.67 12.77
C ARG A 131 -10.34 -5.32 12.71
N ASP A 132 -10.77 -5.74 11.52
CA ASP A 132 -12.08 -6.36 11.33
C ASP A 132 -12.16 -7.69 12.11
N SER A 133 -11.11 -8.51 12.08
CA SER A 133 -11.03 -9.74 12.89
C SER A 133 -11.19 -9.47 14.39
N ARG A 134 -10.49 -8.48 14.94
CA ARG A 134 -10.61 -8.12 16.36
C ARG A 134 -12.03 -7.67 16.72
N ARG A 135 -12.70 -6.94 15.82
CA ARG A 135 -14.08 -6.51 16.01
C ARG A 135 -15.04 -7.70 16.03
N ASP A 136 -14.83 -8.69 15.18
CA ASP A 136 -15.64 -9.90 15.13
C ASP A 136 -15.49 -10.72 16.43
N ASP A 137 -14.26 -10.90 16.92
CA ASP A 137 -13.98 -11.56 18.20
C ASP A 137 -14.69 -10.85 19.38
N GLN A 138 -14.59 -9.51 19.43
CA GLN A 138 -15.28 -8.70 20.45
C GLN A 138 -16.80 -8.85 20.36
N SER A 139 -17.35 -8.90 19.15
CA SER A 139 -18.79 -9.04 18.94
C SER A 139 -19.30 -10.40 19.43
N GLN A 140 -18.53 -11.47 19.20
CA GLN A 140 -18.84 -12.81 19.71
C GLN A 140 -18.82 -12.87 21.24
N GLU A 141 -17.82 -12.24 21.87
CA GLU A 141 -17.73 -12.20 23.33
C GLU A 141 -18.89 -11.41 23.94
N ILE A 142 -19.27 -10.26 23.37
CA ILE A 142 -20.46 -9.51 23.81
C ILE A 142 -21.72 -10.38 23.73
N GLN A 143 -21.90 -11.14 22.65
CA GLN A 143 -23.05 -12.04 22.51
C GLN A 143 -23.03 -13.20 23.52
N ARG A 144 -21.85 -13.69 23.88
CA ARG A 144 -21.68 -14.70 24.92
C ARG A 144 -22.06 -14.15 26.29
N LEU A 145 -21.52 -12.98 26.65
CA LEU A 145 -21.80 -12.32 27.92
C LEU A 145 -23.28 -11.97 28.06
N ARG A 146 -23.94 -11.49 26.99
CA ARG A 146 -25.39 -11.24 26.99
C ARG A 146 -26.19 -12.49 27.33
N ARG A 147 -25.89 -13.62 26.71
CA ARG A 147 -26.55 -14.90 27.00
C ARG A 147 -26.32 -15.35 28.45
N GLN A 148 -25.12 -15.13 29.00
CA GLN A 148 -24.84 -15.44 30.40
C GLN A 148 -25.63 -14.55 31.36
N ILE A 149 -25.75 -13.25 31.08
CA ILE A 149 -26.57 -12.33 31.88
C ILE A 149 -28.04 -12.75 31.84
N GLU A 150 -28.58 -13.06 30.65
CA GLU A 150 -29.96 -13.54 30.50
C GLU A 150 -30.23 -14.81 31.34
N GLN A 151 -29.28 -15.75 31.36
CA GLN A 151 -29.37 -16.94 32.20
C GLN A 151 -29.34 -16.61 33.70
N LEU A 152 -28.46 -15.73 34.13
CA LEU A 152 -28.37 -15.32 35.54
C LEU A 152 -29.64 -14.59 36.00
N THR A 153 -30.20 -13.71 35.16
CA THR A 153 -31.47 -13.04 35.44
C THR A 153 -32.61 -14.05 35.56
N ALA A 154 -32.69 -15.04 34.66
CA ALA A 154 -33.71 -16.08 34.75
C ALA A 154 -33.59 -16.93 36.04
N ILE A 155 -32.36 -17.20 36.49
CA ILE A 155 -32.10 -17.89 37.76
C ILE A 155 -32.57 -17.02 38.93
N ASP A 156 -32.24 -15.73 38.93
CA ASP A 156 -32.64 -14.80 40.00
C ASP A 156 -34.17 -14.68 40.09
N ASP A 157 -34.86 -14.55 38.95
CA ASP A 157 -36.32 -14.52 38.87
C ASP A 157 -36.94 -15.80 39.44
N GLN A 158 -36.39 -16.97 39.09
CA GLN A 158 -36.84 -18.25 39.64
C GLN A 158 -36.62 -18.34 41.16
N LEU A 159 -35.48 -17.86 41.67
CA LEU A 159 -35.20 -17.85 43.09
C LEU A 159 -36.16 -16.91 43.85
N ASN A 160 -36.43 -15.74 43.30
CA ASN A 160 -37.38 -14.78 43.88
C ASN A 160 -38.80 -15.35 43.89
N GLN A 161 -39.23 -16.02 42.82
CA GLN A 161 -40.53 -16.71 42.78
C GLN A 161 -40.63 -17.82 43.84
N ARG A 162 -39.59 -18.64 44.02
CA ARG A 162 -39.57 -19.66 45.08
C ARG A 162 -39.73 -19.05 46.47
N LYS A 163 -38.98 -18.00 46.78
CA LYS A 163 -39.10 -17.28 48.07
C LYS A 163 -40.49 -16.69 48.30
N LEU A 164 -41.10 -16.11 47.26
CA LEU A 164 -42.45 -15.55 47.36
C LEU A 164 -43.50 -16.64 47.62
N ASN A 165 -43.33 -17.82 47.02
CA ASN A 165 -44.23 -18.95 47.23
C ASN A 165 -44.05 -19.58 48.61
N GLU A 166 -42.81 -19.78 49.08
CA GLU A 166 -42.50 -20.25 50.44
C GLU A 166 -43.10 -19.31 51.50
N ASN A 167 -42.97 -17.99 51.34
CA ASN A 167 -43.55 -17.03 52.28
C ASN A 167 -45.09 -17.01 52.26
N ARG A 168 -45.74 -17.43 51.16
CA ARG A 168 -47.21 -17.56 51.09
C ARG A 168 -47.73 -18.81 51.82
N GLU A 169 -46.96 -19.89 51.83
CA GLU A 169 -47.33 -21.12 52.55
C GLU A 169 -47.18 -21.01 54.08
N VAL A 170 -46.40 -20.03 54.56
CA VAL A 170 -46.11 -19.81 55.99
C VAL A 170 -47.14 -18.88 56.68
N ILE A 171 -48.04 -18.23 55.94
CA ILE A 171 -49.11 -17.38 56.52
C ILE A 171 -50.44 -18.15 56.48
N PRO A 172 -50.97 -18.63 57.63
CA PRO A 172 -52.30 -19.25 57.72
C PRO A 172 -53.46 -18.26 57.61
#